data_AF-A0A7V3SMU5-F1
#
_entry.id   AF-A0A7V3SMU5-F1
#
_cell.length_a   1.000
_cell.length_b   1.000
_cell.length_c   1.000
_cell.angle_alpha   90.00
_cell.angle_beta   90.00
_cell.angle_gamma   90.00
#
_symmetry.space_group_name_H-M   'P 1'
#
loop_
_entity.id
_entity.type
_entity.pdbx_description
1 polymer ?
#
loop_
_entity_poly.entity_id
_entity_poly.type
_entity_poly.pdbx_seq_one_letter_code
_entity_poly.pdbx_strand_id
1 'polypeptide(L)'
;MILAANVYSRWKFGPPKDASYFPIAVWLQQPRNAPRFKQAGFNLYVGLWQGPTEEQLSTLREVKMPVICEQNAVGLKHREDPIIVGWMHQDEPDNAQPTTDPATGRKGWGGPVPPERVVEWYRQLKSRD
;
A
#
# COMPACT_ATOMS: atom_id res chain seq x y z
N MET A 1 25.90 -12.10 19.16
CA MET A 1 25.33 -10.73 19.04
C MET A 1 23.84 -10.91 18.81
N ILE A 2 22.98 -10.58 19.78
CA ILE A 2 21.52 -10.65 19.59
C ILE A 2 21.15 -9.44 18.75
N LEU A 3 20.79 -9.63 17.49
CA LEU A 3 20.24 -8.55 16.67
C LEU A 3 18.96 -8.08 17.36
N ALA A 4 18.92 -6.80 17.74
CA ALA A 4 17.71 -6.20 18.29
C ALA A 4 16.61 -6.32 17.22
N ALA A 5 15.50 -6.96 17.57
CA ALA A 5 14.32 -7.04 16.74
C ALA A 5 13.91 -5.63 16.30
N ASN A 6 13.79 -5.40 14.98
CA ASN A 6 13.44 -4.08 14.47
C ASN A 6 11.96 -3.74 14.77
N VAL A 7 11.55 -2.49 14.52
CA VAL A 7 10.18 -2.01 14.78
C VAL A 7 9.11 -2.83 14.06
N TYR A 8 9.45 -3.52 12.97
CA TYR A 8 8.54 -4.35 12.19
C TYR A 8 8.15 -5.67 12.88
N SER A 9 8.87 -6.05 13.92
CA SER A 9 8.60 -7.29 14.67
C SER A 9 7.23 -7.33 15.35
N ARG A 10 6.58 -6.17 15.53
CA ARG A 10 5.23 -6.06 16.10
C ARG A 10 4.12 -6.53 15.17
N TRP A 11 4.39 -6.68 13.87
CA TRP A 11 3.40 -7.14 12.89
C TRP A 11 3.72 -8.58 12.45
N LYS A 12 2.68 -9.43 12.34
CA LYS A 12 2.82 -10.80 11.84
C LYS A 12 3.35 -10.81 10.41
N PHE A 13 2.73 -9.97 9.56
CA PHE A 13 3.04 -9.80 8.13
C PHE A 13 3.50 -8.36 7.84
N GLY A 14 4.49 -7.87 8.58
CA GLY A 14 5.12 -6.58 8.30
C GLY A 14 6.32 -6.73 7.36
N PRO A 15 7.04 -5.62 7.09
CA PRO A 15 8.33 -5.69 6.41
C PRO A 15 9.33 -6.63 7.15
N PRO A 16 10.38 -7.12 6.46
CA PRO A 16 11.37 -8.01 7.06
C PRO A 16 11.88 -7.52 8.42
N LYS A 17 11.96 -8.46 9.37
CA LYS A 17 12.31 -8.19 10.79
C LYS A 17 13.81 -8.07 11.04
N ASP A 18 14.62 -8.28 10.00
CA ASP A 18 16.07 -8.12 10.05
C ASP A 18 16.43 -6.67 10.42
N ALA A 19 17.34 -6.49 11.38
CA ALA A 19 17.78 -5.17 11.80
C ALA A 19 18.49 -4.38 10.69
N SER A 20 19.02 -5.05 9.66
CA SER A 20 19.63 -4.43 8.48
C SER A 20 18.62 -4.05 7.40
N TYR A 21 17.33 -4.36 7.57
CA TYR A 21 16.32 -4.01 6.58
C TYR A 21 16.02 -2.51 6.61
N PHE A 22 16.27 -1.85 5.49
CA PHE A 22 15.85 -0.47 5.22
C PHE A 22 14.97 -0.47 3.97
N PRO A 23 13.71 0.04 4.02
CA PRO A 23 12.83 0.04 2.87
C PRO A 23 13.33 1.00 1.78
N ILE A 24 13.55 0.47 0.58
CA ILE A 24 13.86 1.23 -0.63
C ILE A 24 12.77 0.88 -1.64
N ALA A 25 11.80 1.78 -1.75
CA ALA A 25 10.54 1.48 -2.42
C ALA A 25 10.44 2.06 -3.84
N VAL A 26 9.64 1.40 -4.69
CA VAL A 26 9.13 1.97 -5.94
C VAL A 26 7.64 2.31 -5.80
N TRP A 27 7.26 3.52 -6.20
CA TRP A 27 5.88 4.00 -6.14
C TRP A 27 5.13 3.68 -7.44
N LEU A 28 3.98 3.00 -7.29
CA LEU A 28 2.96 2.81 -8.31
C LEU A 28 3.47 2.28 -9.67
N GLN A 29 4.50 1.44 -9.66
CA GLN A 29 5.09 0.86 -10.87
C GLN A 29 4.39 -0.45 -11.28
N GLN A 30 4.53 -0.84 -12.55
CA GLN A 30 4.03 -2.12 -13.04
C GLN A 30 4.88 -3.29 -12.46
N PRO A 31 4.27 -4.34 -11.88
CA PRO A 31 5.01 -5.47 -11.30
C PRO A 31 5.93 -6.22 -12.26
N ARG A 32 5.66 -6.22 -13.57
CA ARG A 32 6.58 -6.82 -14.57
C ARG A 32 8.00 -6.22 -14.54
N ASN A 33 8.17 -5.03 -13.98
CA ASN A 33 9.47 -4.38 -13.83
C ASN A 33 10.19 -4.77 -12.52
N ALA A 34 9.54 -5.52 -11.63
CA ALA A 34 10.08 -5.87 -10.32
C ALA A 34 11.46 -6.58 -10.37
N PRO A 35 11.77 -7.48 -11.34
CA PRO A 35 13.12 -8.00 -11.47
C PRO A 35 14.18 -6.91 -11.67
N ARG A 36 13.90 -5.89 -12.50
CA ARG A 36 14.82 -4.79 -12.78
C ARG A 36 15.02 -3.90 -11.57
N PHE A 37 13.94 -3.58 -10.86
CA PHE A 37 14.05 -2.81 -9.62
C PHE A 37 14.80 -3.57 -8.53
N LYS A 38 14.58 -4.88 -8.40
CA LYS A 38 15.33 -5.71 -7.45
C LYS A 38 16.82 -5.72 -7.76
N GLN A 39 17.20 -5.83 -9.03
CA GLN A 39 18.60 -5.73 -9.47
C GLN A 39 19.21 -4.35 -9.18
N ALA A 40 18.40 -3.29 -9.25
CA ALA A 40 18.81 -1.92 -8.91
C ALA A 40 18.83 -1.62 -7.40
N GLY A 41 18.46 -2.58 -6.54
CA GLY A 41 18.52 -2.45 -5.08
C GLY A 41 17.23 -2.04 -4.39
N PHE A 42 16.12 -1.89 -5.12
CA PHE A 42 14.80 -1.71 -4.51
C PHE A 42 14.34 -3.02 -3.86
N ASN A 43 13.58 -2.92 -2.77
CA ASN A 43 13.15 -4.07 -1.98
C ASN A 43 11.67 -4.03 -1.55
N LEU A 44 10.91 -3.04 -2.02
CA LEU A 44 9.51 -2.84 -1.66
C LEU A 44 8.74 -2.17 -2.80
N TYR A 45 7.51 -2.59 -3.04
CA TYR A 45 6.54 -1.81 -3.80
C TYR A 45 5.62 -1.04 -2.87
N VAL A 46 5.22 0.16 -3.26
CA VAL A 46 4.16 0.93 -2.58
C VAL A 46 3.16 1.39 -3.63
N GLY A 47 1.91 0.98 -3.44
CA GLY A 47 0.83 1.20 -4.39
C GLY A 47 0.89 0.25 -5.58
N LEU A 48 -0.29 -0.13 -6.08
CA LEU A 48 -0.48 -0.87 -7.32
C LEU A 48 -1.61 -0.19 -8.08
N TRP A 49 -1.35 0.24 -9.31
CA TRP A 49 -2.38 0.86 -10.13
C TRP A 49 -3.54 -0.12 -10.35
N GLN A 50 -4.76 0.29 -9.99
CA GLN A 50 -5.97 -0.54 -10.02
C GLN A 50 -5.79 -1.90 -9.34
N GLY A 51 -4.97 -1.94 -8.28
CA GLY A 51 -4.52 -3.15 -7.61
C GLY A 51 -4.82 -3.19 -6.12
N PRO A 52 -4.43 -4.28 -5.43
CA PRO A 52 -3.81 -5.47 -6.00
C PRO A 52 -4.75 -6.27 -6.90
N THR A 53 -4.21 -6.86 -7.98
CA THR A 53 -4.84 -7.94 -8.74
C THR A 53 -4.12 -9.27 -8.48
N GLU A 54 -4.77 -10.40 -8.79
CA GLU A 54 -4.14 -11.73 -8.65
C GLU A 54 -2.83 -11.84 -9.43
N GLU A 55 -2.82 -11.32 -10.66
CA GLU A 55 -1.62 -11.28 -11.52
C GLU A 55 -0.51 -10.43 -10.90
N GLN A 56 -0.84 -9.21 -10.44
CA GLN A 56 0.15 -8.33 -9.82
C GLN A 56 0.79 -8.99 -8.59
N LEU A 57 -0.01 -9.63 -7.73
CA LEU A 57 0.51 -10.35 -6.57
C LEU A 57 1.35 -11.57 -7.00
N SER A 58 0.93 -12.32 -8.02
CA SER A 58 1.69 -13.46 -8.56
C SER A 58 3.07 -13.03 -9.05
N THR A 59 3.15 -11.97 -9.87
CA THR A 59 4.41 -11.45 -10.40
C THR A 59 5.35 -11.01 -9.27
N LEU A 60 4.83 -10.34 -8.24
CA LEU A 60 5.63 -9.92 -7.09
C LEU A 60 6.14 -11.11 -6.26
N ARG A 61 5.35 -12.17 -6.11
CA ARG A 61 5.77 -13.40 -5.42
C ARG A 61 6.93 -14.10 -6.13
N GLU A 62 6.88 -14.19 -7.46
CA GLU A 62 7.94 -14.83 -8.26
C GLU A 62 9.31 -14.20 -7.99
N VAL A 63 9.35 -12.88 -7.82
CA VAL A 63 10.57 -12.14 -7.49
C VAL A 63 10.77 -11.90 -6.00
N LYS A 64 9.86 -12.39 -5.14
CA LYS A 64 9.86 -12.18 -3.68
C LYS A 64 10.03 -10.71 -3.31
N MET A 65 9.25 -9.83 -3.94
CA MET A 65 9.28 -8.40 -3.64
C MET A 65 7.97 -7.99 -2.95
N PRO A 66 8.00 -7.65 -1.64
CA PRO A 66 6.80 -7.33 -0.89
C PRO A 66 6.15 -6.03 -1.36
N VAL A 67 4.88 -5.84 -0.97
CA VAL A 67 4.09 -4.66 -1.35
C VAL A 67 3.27 -4.09 -0.19
N ILE A 68 3.19 -2.76 -0.14
CA ILE A 68 2.13 -2.02 0.55
C ILE A 68 1.08 -1.65 -0.52
N CYS A 69 -0.16 -2.09 -0.38
CA CYS A 69 -1.19 -1.90 -1.42
C CYS A 69 -2.58 -1.55 -0.83
N GLU A 70 -3.53 -1.20 -1.68
CA GLU A 70 -4.91 -0.94 -1.25
C GLU A 70 -5.57 -2.20 -0.65
N GLN A 71 -6.44 -2.00 0.34
CA GLN A 71 -7.22 -3.07 0.96
C GLN A 71 -8.52 -3.35 0.18
N ASN A 72 -8.37 -3.82 -1.07
CA ASN A 72 -9.48 -4.23 -1.93
C ASN A 72 -9.88 -5.71 -1.69
N ALA A 73 -10.83 -6.23 -2.47
CA ALA A 73 -11.31 -7.62 -2.32
C ALA A 73 -10.20 -8.68 -2.54
N VAL A 74 -9.31 -8.47 -3.50
CA VAL A 74 -8.17 -9.37 -3.76
C VAL A 74 -7.16 -9.28 -2.63
N GLY A 75 -6.83 -8.07 -2.17
CA GLY A 75 -5.95 -7.85 -1.02
C GLY A 75 -6.45 -8.58 0.21
N LEU A 76 -7.73 -8.41 0.56
CA LEU A 76 -8.35 -9.08 1.72
C LEU A 76 -8.35 -10.60 1.60
N LYS A 77 -8.57 -11.15 0.40
CA LYS A 77 -8.46 -12.60 0.14
C LYS A 77 -7.06 -13.14 0.44
N HIS A 78 -6.02 -12.31 0.24
CA HIS A 78 -4.61 -12.64 0.45
C HIS A 78 -4.01 -11.98 1.71
N ARG A 79 -4.81 -11.53 2.68
CA ARG A 79 -4.30 -10.81 3.87
C ARG A 79 -3.33 -11.62 4.73
N GLU A 80 -3.36 -12.95 4.62
CA GLU A 80 -2.45 -13.84 5.33
C GLU A 80 -1.19 -14.20 4.50
N ASP A 81 -1.08 -13.66 3.29
CA ASP A 81 0.08 -13.82 2.43
C ASP A 81 1.17 -12.80 2.80
N PRO A 82 2.40 -13.24 3.15
CA PRO A 82 3.50 -12.34 3.52
C PRO A 82 3.99 -11.45 2.36
N ILE A 83 3.49 -11.63 1.12
CA ILE A 83 3.78 -10.69 0.03
C ILE A 83 3.19 -9.30 0.31
N ILE A 84 2.05 -9.22 1.00
CA ILE A 84 1.44 -7.96 1.43
C ILE A 84 2.00 -7.63 2.82
N VAL A 85 2.78 -6.54 2.90
CA VAL A 85 3.44 -6.13 4.15
C VAL A 85 2.79 -4.92 4.81
N GLY A 86 1.70 -4.42 4.23
CA GLY A 86 0.91 -3.34 4.80
C GLY A 86 -0.22 -2.88 3.87
N TRP A 87 -1.20 -2.21 4.46
CA TRP A 87 -2.28 -1.55 3.72
C TRP A 87 -1.93 -0.09 3.48
N MET A 88 -2.08 0.35 2.23
CA MET A 88 -2.00 1.75 1.84
C MET A 88 -3.28 2.46 2.29
N HIS A 89 -3.13 3.63 2.89
CA HIS A 89 -4.24 4.56 3.10
C HIS A 89 -4.46 5.39 1.82
N GLN A 90 -5.44 6.28 1.83
CA GLN A 90 -5.76 7.17 0.72
C GLN A 90 -4.57 8.10 0.38
N ASP A 91 -4.49 8.47 -0.90
CA ASP A 91 -3.44 9.32 -1.47
C ASP A 91 -3.88 10.79 -1.52
N GLU A 92 -3.07 11.70 -0.99
CA GLU A 92 -3.27 13.16 -1.01
C GLU A 92 -4.66 13.65 -0.48
N PRO A 93 -5.06 13.32 0.77
CA PRO A 93 -6.32 13.80 1.33
C PRO A 93 -6.34 15.31 1.59
N ASP A 94 -5.16 15.92 1.68
CA ASP A 94 -4.92 17.34 1.91
C ASP A 94 -5.10 18.20 0.64
N ASN A 95 -5.09 17.57 -0.54
CA ASN A 95 -5.35 18.26 -1.79
C ASN A 95 -6.82 18.68 -1.93
N ALA A 96 -7.07 19.67 -2.79
CA ALA A 96 -8.42 20.04 -3.21
C ALA A 96 -9.11 18.81 -3.83
N GLN A 97 -10.30 18.47 -3.34
CA GLN A 97 -11.01 17.26 -3.79
C GLN A 97 -11.98 17.58 -4.94
N PRO A 98 -12.17 16.69 -5.92
CA PRO A 98 -13.11 16.91 -7.00
C PRO A 98 -14.55 16.95 -6.46
N THR A 99 -15.33 17.91 -6.95
CA THR A 99 -16.75 18.06 -6.59
C THR A 99 -17.60 18.16 -7.84
N THR A 100 -18.88 17.80 -7.71
CA THR A 100 -19.89 17.99 -8.76
C THR A 100 -21.05 18.75 -8.13
N ASP A 101 -21.40 19.89 -8.71
CA ASP A 101 -22.57 20.66 -8.30
C ASP A 101 -23.84 19.79 -8.52
N PRO A 102 -24.64 19.53 -7.48
CA PRO A 102 -25.79 18.64 -7.59
C PRO A 102 -26.94 19.23 -8.42
N ALA A 103 -27.04 20.55 -8.56
CA ALA A 103 -28.08 21.21 -9.33
C ALA A 103 -27.70 21.38 -10.80
N THR A 104 -26.42 21.68 -11.08
CA THR A 104 -25.95 21.98 -12.45
C THR A 104 -25.15 20.86 -13.10
N GLY A 105 -24.68 19.88 -12.32
CA GLY A 105 -23.77 18.83 -12.78
C GLY A 105 -22.36 19.33 -13.11
N ARG A 106 -22.05 20.61 -12.84
CA ARG A 106 -20.75 21.20 -13.15
C ARG A 106 -19.66 20.62 -12.24
N LYS A 107 -18.58 20.14 -12.85
CA LYS A 107 -17.38 19.69 -12.13
C LYS A 107 -16.58 20.87 -11.60
N GLY A 108 -16.03 20.73 -10.41
CA GLY A 108 -15.19 21.72 -9.74
C GLY A 108 -14.25 21.09 -8.72
N TRP A 109 -13.66 21.95 -7.89
CA TRP A 109 -12.75 21.57 -6.80
C TRP A 109 -13.26 22.14 -5.48
N GLY A 110 -13.29 21.30 -4.45
CA GLY A 110 -13.62 21.66 -3.07
C GLY A 110 -12.38 21.77 -2.19
N GLY A 111 -12.60 21.72 -0.88
CA GLY A 111 -11.52 21.67 0.11
C GLY A 111 -10.89 20.29 0.29
N PRO A 112 -9.92 20.15 1.22
CA PRO A 112 -9.35 18.86 1.59
C PRO A 112 -10.39 17.93 2.21
N VAL A 113 -10.07 16.64 2.28
CA VAL A 113 -10.83 15.66 3.05
C VAL A 113 -10.79 16.05 4.54
N PRO A 114 -11.94 16.15 5.24
CA PRO A 114 -11.96 16.44 6.67
C PRO A 114 -11.19 15.38 7.49
N PRO A 115 -10.41 15.78 8.51
CA PRO A 115 -9.64 14.85 9.34
C PRO A 115 -10.48 13.71 9.95
N GLU A 116 -11.73 13.99 10.34
CA GLU A 116 -12.66 13.00 10.90
C GLU A 116 -12.92 11.86 9.93
N ARG A 117 -12.99 12.17 8.63
CA ARG A 117 -13.20 11.18 7.57
C ARG A 117 -11.95 10.33 7.32
N VAL A 118 -10.75 10.93 7.40
CA VAL A 118 -9.48 10.20 7.32
C VAL A 118 -9.36 9.19 8.49
N VAL A 119 -9.75 9.61 9.70
CA VAL A 119 -9.80 8.74 10.89
C VAL A 119 -10.83 7.62 10.72
N GLU A 120 -12.01 7.91 10.17
CA GLU A 120 -13.02 6.90 9.87
C GLU A 120 -12.48 5.83 8.90
N TRP A 121 -11.88 6.23 7.79
CA TRP A 121 -11.27 5.30 6.83
C TRP A 121 -10.15 4.46 7.44
N TYR A 122 -9.32 5.06 8.30
CA TYR A 122 -8.31 4.30 9.05
C TYR A 122 -8.95 3.21 9.92
N ARG A 123 -10.01 3.54 10.67
CA ARG A 123 -10.73 2.55 11.50
C ARG A 123 -11.33 1.43 10.65
N GLN A 124 -11.86 1.75 9.47
CA GLN A 124 -12.37 0.74 8.53
C GLN A 124 -11.26 -0.17 7.97
N LEU A 125 -10.07 0.36 7.69
CA LEU A 125 -8.91 -0.47 7.32
C LEU A 125 -8.52 -1.41 8.46
N LYS A 126 -8.41 -0.88 9.68
CA LYS A 126 -8.03 -1.66 10.87
C LYS A 126 -9.06 -2.70 11.28
N SER A 127 -10.35 -2.50 11.04
CA SER A 127 -11.38 -3.49 11.38
C SER A 127 -11.41 -4.70 10.45
N ARG A 128 -10.76 -4.60 9.28
CA ARG A 128 -10.69 -5.66 8.26
C ARG A 128 -9.30 -6.33 8.16
N ASP A 129 -8.31 -5.73 8.82
CA ASP A 129 -6.91 -6.18 8.91
C ASP A 129 -6.78 -7.53 9.64
#